data_AF-A0AAV8WI62-F1
#
_entry.id   AF-A0AAV8WI62-F1
#
_cell.length_a   1.000
_cell.length_b   1.000
_cell.length_c   1.000
_cell.angle_alpha   90.00
_cell.angle_beta   90.00
_cell.angle_gamma   90.00
#
_symmetry.space_group_name_H-M   'P 1'
#
loop_
_entity.id
_entity.type
_entity.pdbx_description
1 polymer ?
#
loop_
_entity_poly.entity_id
_entity_poly.type
_entity_poly.pdbx_seq_one_letter_code
_entity_poly.pdbx_strand_id
1 'polypeptide(L)'
;MLCESKSGYVWNFLIYTGKGTLLDSDYDHLRLVSSKVVMSLTKPLLGKGYCLTIDNFYNSPQLADLLIQNKTDVYGTLLLRKKEVPKELKKRYMSGKLSAIKEERSSL
;
A
#
# COMPACT_ATOMS: atom_id res chain seq x y z
N MET A 1 11.96 4.47 2.81
CA MET A 1 12.02 5.93 2.94
C MET A 1 10.74 6.50 2.36
N LEU A 2 10.17 7.51 3.00
CA LEU A 2 8.97 8.23 2.58
C LEU A 2 9.36 9.69 2.34
N CYS A 3 9.02 10.20 1.16
CA CYS A 3 9.35 11.56 0.76
C CYS A 3 8.14 12.29 0.21
N GLU A 4 8.15 13.62 0.34
CA GLU A 4 7.28 14.48 -0.44
C GLU A 4 7.76 14.49 -1.90
N SER A 5 6.84 14.31 -2.84
CA SER A 5 7.17 13.95 -4.23
C SER A 5 7.77 15.10 -5.04
N LYS A 6 7.43 16.35 -4.73
CA LYS A 6 7.86 17.51 -5.52
C LYS A 6 9.22 18.06 -5.08
N SER A 7 9.43 18.17 -3.78
CA SER A 7 10.64 18.73 -3.16
C SER A 7 11.70 17.68 -2.88
N GLY A 8 11.32 16.39 -2.82
CA GLY A 8 12.21 15.33 -2.37
C GLY A 8 12.46 15.34 -0.86
N TYR A 9 11.74 16.16 -0.10
CA TYR A 9 11.87 16.22 1.36
C TYR A 9 11.61 14.85 1.98
N VAL A 10 12.62 14.31 2.68
CA VAL A 10 12.50 13.04 3.38
C VAL A 10 11.68 13.27 4.65
N TRP A 11 10.45 12.77 4.65
CA TRP A 11 9.57 12.87 5.81
C TRP A 11 9.96 11.86 6.89
N ASN A 12 10.17 10.61 6.50
CA ASN A 12 10.48 9.52 7.42
C ASN A 12 11.24 8.40 6.72
N PHE A 13 12.07 7.67 7.46
CA PHE A 13 12.74 6.46 6.96
C PHE A 13 12.90 5.45 8.09
N LEU A 14 13.04 4.18 7.68
CA LEU A 14 13.38 3.09 8.59
C LEU A 14 14.50 2.28 7.96
N ILE A 15 15.38 1.77 8.82
CA ILE A 15 16.51 0.92 8.41
C ILE A 15 16.01 -0.52 8.46
N TYR A 16 16.06 -1.20 7.32
CA TYR A 16 15.71 -2.62 7.25
C TYR A 16 16.87 -3.47 7.76
N THR A 17 16.62 -4.21 8.83
CA THR A 17 17.61 -5.10 9.48
C THR A 17 17.15 -6.56 9.46
N GLY A 18 16.26 -6.92 8.54
CA GLY A 18 15.67 -8.25 8.48
C GLY A 18 14.67 -8.48 9.61
N LYS A 19 14.82 -9.60 10.33
CA LYS A 19 13.90 -9.98 11.44
C LYS A 19 13.92 -8.98 12.60
N GLY A 20 15.00 -8.23 12.78
CA GLY A 20 15.13 -7.21 13.82
C GLY A 20 14.62 -5.84 13.41
N THR A 21 13.93 -5.71 12.26
CA THR A 21 13.45 -4.40 11.81
C THR A 21 12.40 -3.88 12.79
N LEU A 22 12.66 -2.71 13.38
CA LEU A 22 11.73 -2.05 14.29
C LEU A 22 10.59 -1.45 13.47
N LEU A 23 9.40 -2.02 13.62
CA LEU A 23 8.17 -1.56 12.99
C LEU A 23 7.16 -1.21 14.07
N ASP A 24 6.18 -0.38 13.72
CA ASP A 24 5.12 0.01 14.63
C ASP A 24 4.23 -1.20 14.98
N SER A 25 4.14 -1.51 16.26
CA SER A 25 3.44 -2.69 16.79
C SER A 25 1.94 -2.69 16.51
N ASP A 26 1.33 -1.53 16.25
CA ASP A 26 -0.09 -1.44 15.92
C ASP A 26 -0.44 -2.23 14.65
N TYR A 27 0.55 -2.44 13.78
CA TYR A 27 0.39 -3.15 12.51
C TYR A 27 0.86 -4.59 12.55
N ASP A 28 1.05 -5.18 13.74
CA ASP A 28 1.58 -6.55 13.83
C ASP A 28 0.65 -7.63 13.27
N HIS A 29 -0.66 -7.34 13.24
CA HIS A 29 -1.69 -8.16 12.63
C HIS A 29 -1.55 -8.29 11.10
N LEU A 30 -0.81 -7.39 10.43
CA LEU A 30 -0.57 -7.46 9.00
C LEU A 30 0.41 -8.59 8.67
N ARG A 31 0.05 -9.46 7.71
CA ARG A 31 0.90 -10.58 7.30
C ARG A 31 2.13 -10.15 6.51
N LEU A 32 2.00 -9.10 5.69
CA LEU A 32 3.07 -8.63 4.81
C LEU A 32 3.94 -7.59 5.53
N VAL A 33 5.24 -7.88 5.65
CA VAL A 33 6.24 -6.93 6.17
C VAL A 33 6.24 -5.63 5.35
N SER A 34 6.03 -5.74 4.03
CA SER A 34 5.97 -4.57 3.16
C SER A 34 4.79 -3.64 3.50
N SER A 35 3.63 -4.20 3.87
CA SER A 35 2.48 -3.43 4.34
C SER A 35 2.76 -2.79 5.70
N LYS A 36 3.38 -3.53 6.64
CA LYS A 36 3.82 -2.96 7.93
C LYS A 36 4.74 -1.76 7.73
N VAL A 37 5.74 -1.88 6.85
CA VAL A 37 6.66 -0.79 6.51
C VAL A 37 5.92 0.47 6.03
N VAL A 38 4.97 0.31 5.10
CA VAL A 38 4.19 1.45 4.58
C VAL A 38 3.37 2.09 5.71
N MET A 39 2.65 1.30 6.49
CA MET A 39 1.82 1.79 7.58
C MET A 39 2.65 2.49 8.67
N SER A 40 3.79 1.91 9.08
CA SER A 40 4.70 2.54 10.05
C SER A 40 5.27 3.87 9.57
N LEU A 41 5.65 3.98 8.28
CA LEU A 41 6.18 5.23 7.73
C LEU A 41 5.11 6.32 7.61
N THR A 42 3.85 5.93 7.36
CA THR A 42 2.75 6.85 7.00
C THR A 42 1.78 7.15 8.13
N LYS A 43 1.84 6.44 9.27
CA LYS A 43 0.92 6.58 10.41
C LYS A 43 0.56 8.03 10.77
N PRO A 44 1.51 8.99 10.90
CA PRO A 44 1.17 10.37 11.26
C PRO A 44 0.50 11.18 10.14
N LEU A 45 0.45 10.65 8.92
CA LEU A 45 -0.09 11.29 7.71
C LEU A 45 -1.43 10.71 7.27
N LEU A 46 -1.86 9.60 7.87
CA LEU A 46 -3.14 8.96 7.56
C LEU A 46 -4.30 9.93 7.82
N GLY A 47 -5.28 9.91 6.91
CA GLY A 47 -6.48 10.74 7.00
C GLY A 47 -6.29 12.25 6.81
N LYS A 48 -5.11 12.70 6.39
CA LYS A 48 -4.81 14.13 6.14
C LYS A 48 -5.00 14.57 4.69
N GLY A 49 -5.56 13.71 3.83
CA GLY A 49 -5.79 14.01 2.41
C GLY A 49 -4.56 13.85 1.52
N TYR A 50 -3.50 13.19 2.00
CA TYR A 50 -2.36 12.82 1.16
C TYR A 50 -2.68 11.60 0.28
N CYS A 51 -2.00 11.54 -0.86
CA CYS A 51 -2.05 10.40 -1.77
C CYS A 51 -0.65 9.77 -1.87
N LEU A 52 -0.57 8.45 -1.66
CA LEU A 52 0.68 7.71 -1.65
C LEU A 52 1.01 7.15 -3.03
N THR A 53 2.24 7.37 -3.48
CA THR A 53 2.83 6.64 -4.61
C THR A 53 3.76 5.56 -4.07
N ILE A 54 3.52 4.29 -4.42
CA ILE A 54 4.34 3.17 -3.92
C ILE A 54 4.79 2.22 -5.03
N ASP A 55 5.95 1.62 -4.82
CA ASP A 55 6.48 0.56 -5.70
C ASP A 55 5.75 -0.78 -5.50
N ASN A 56 5.82 -1.65 -6.50
CA ASN A 56 5.21 -2.98 -6.54
C ASN A 56 5.56 -3.88 -5.37
N PHE A 57 6.76 -3.72 -4.81
CA PHE A 57 7.20 -4.51 -3.66
C PHE A 57 6.34 -4.19 -2.44
N TYR A 58 6.05 -2.90 -2.25
CA TYR A 58 5.25 -2.38 -1.16
C TYR A 58 3.75 -2.47 -1.40
N ASN A 59 3.31 -2.52 -2.65
CA ASN A 59 1.89 -2.50 -3.00
C ASN A 59 1.18 -3.86 -2.87
N SER A 60 -0.05 -3.86 -2.35
CA SER A 60 -0.93 -5.03 -2.29
C SER A 60 -2.41 -4.60 -2.21
N PRO A 61 -3.36 -5.44 -2.66
CA PRO A 61 -4.79 -5.09 -2.58
C PRO A 61 -5.25 -4.84 -1.14
N GLN A 62 -4.81 -5.68 -0.19
CA GLN A 62 -5.16 -5.56 1.23
C GLN A 62 -4.63 -4.25 1.84
N LEU A 63 -3.42 -3.83 1.45
CA LEU A 63 -2.87 -2.54 1.88
C LEU A 63 -3.67 -1.37 1.27
N ALA A 64 -4.07 -1.47 0.01
CA ALA A 64 -4.86 -0.43 -0.64
C ALA A 64 -6.21 -0.24 0.07
N ASP A 65 -6.89 -1.33 0.43
CA ASP A 65 -8.13 -1.26 1.21
C ASP A 65 -7.92 -0.59 2.57
N LEU A 66 -6.86 -0.97 3.28
CA LEU A 66 -6.53 -0.40 4.58
C LEU A 66 -6.23 1.11 4.50
N LEU A 67 -5.47 1.54 3.50
CA LEU A 67 -5.16 2.95 3.28
C LEU A 67 -6.43 3.77 2.97
N ILE A 68 -7.29 3.24 2.10
CA ILE A 68 -8.57 3.89 1.76
C ILE A 68 -9.48 3.98 3.00
N GLN A 69 -9.56 2.93 3.83
CA GLN A 69 -10.29 2.97 5.11
C GLN A 69 -9.75 4.05 6.04
N ASN A 70 -8.45 4.33 5.98
CA ASN A 70 -7.79 5.41 6.72
C ASN A 70 -7.78 6.74 5.95
N LYS A 71 -8.68 6.94 4.97
CA LYS A 71 -8.82 8.17 4.17
C LYS A 71 -7.49 8.62 3.53
N THR A 72 -6.74 7.65 3.02
CA THR A 72 -5.48 7.87 2.31
C THR A 72 -5.53 7.13 0.98
N ASP A 73 -5.50 7.89 -0.11
CA ASP A 73 -5.49 7.32 -1.44
C ASP A 73 -4.11 6.74 -1.76
N VAL A 74 -4.06 5.76 -2.66
CA VAL A 74 -2.82 5.14 -3.09
C VAL A 74 -2.85 4.80 -4.57
N TYR A 75 -1.72 5.03 -5.24
CA TYR A 75 -1.45 4.53 -6.58
C TYR A 75 -0.05 3.94 -6.65
N GLY A 76 0.10 2.94 -7.51
CA GLY A 76 1.34 2.20 -7.64
C GLY A 76 1.18 1.03 -8.59
N THR A 77 2.30 0.44 -8.98
CA THR A 77 2.28 -0.81 -9.74
C THR A 77 2.00 -1.98 -8.80
N LEU A 78 1.39 -3.05 -9.30
CA LEU A 78 1.06 -4.22 -8.50
C LEU A 78 1.78 -5.45 -9.06
N LEU A 79 2.45 -6.19 -8.18
CA LEU A 79 3.12 -7.42 -8.55
C LEU A 79 2.10 -8.57 -8.71
N LEU A 80 1.71 -8.88 -9.94
CA LEU A 80 0.64 -9.84 -10.28
C LEU A 80 0.83 -11.27 -9.78
N ARG A 81 2.04 -11.65 -9.36
CA ARG A 81 2.33 -12.96 -8.77
C ARG A 81 2.01 -13.05 -7.27
N LYS A 82 1.67 -11.93 -6.61
CA LYS A 82 1.25 -11.93 -5.20
C LYS A 82 -0.06 -12.70 -5.05
N LYS A 83 -0.14 -13.56 -4.02
CA LYS A 83 -1.29 -14.45 -3.77
C LYS A 83 -2.60 -13.69 -3.54
N GLU A 84 -2.50 -12.44 -3.08
CA GLU A 84 -3.62 -11.56 -2.75
C GLU A 84 -4.27 -10.93 -3.98
N VAL A 85 -3.64 -11.03 -5.16
CA VAL A 85 -4.18 -10.48 -6.40
C VAL A 85 -5.27 -11.41 -6.94
N PRO A 86 -6.51 -10.94 -7.12
CA PRO A 86 -7.60 -11.71 -7.73
C PRO A 86 -7.21 -12.27 -9.11
N LYS A 87 -7.61 -13.51 -9.39
CA LYS A 87 -7.28 -14.19 -10.65
C LYS A 87 -7.88 -13.45 -11.85
N GLU A 88 -9.04 -12.85 -11.65
CA GLU A 88 -9.78 -12.06 -12.63
C GLU A 88 -8.98 -10.82 -13.04
N LEU A 89 -8.38 -10.13 -12.06
CA LEU A 89 -7.49 -8.98 -12.31
C LEU A 89 -6.26 -9.40 -13.12
N LYS A 90 -5.64 -10.53 -12.76
CA LYS A 90 -4.50 -11.08 -13.51
C LYS A 90 -4.87 -11.41 -14.95
N LYS A 91 -6.02 -12.06 -15.18
CA LYS A 91 -6.51 -12.40 -16.53
C LYS A 91 -6.75 -11.15 -17.38
N ARG A 92 -7.37 -10.11 -16.80
CA ARG A 92 -7.64 -8.84 -17.48
C ARG A 92 -6.35 -8.12 -17.87
N TYR A 93 -5.39 -8.03 -16.96
CA TYR A 93 -4.09 -7.42 -17.25
C TYR A 93 -3.40 -8.10 -18.44
N MET A 94 -3.36 -9.44 -18.43
CA MET A 94 -2.74 -10.21 -19.52
C MET A 94 -3.45 -10.06 -20.87
N SER A 95 -4.69 -9.59 -20.89
CA SER A 95 -5.43 -9.32 -22.13
C SER A 95 -5.08 -7.96 -22.77
N GLY A 96 -4.25 -7.13 -22.13
CA GLY A 96 -3.87 -5.81 -22.61
C GLY A 96 -5.00 -4.76 -22.56
N LYS A 97 -6.12 -5.09 -21.93
CA LYS A 97 -7.28 -4.20 -21.82
C LYS A 97 -7.20 -3.35 -20.56
N LEU A 98 -7.53 -2.07 -20.70
CA LEU A 98 -7.84 -1.21 -19.56
C LEU A 98 -9.11 -1.70 -18.88
N SER A 99 -9.06 -1.83 -17.56
CA SER A 99 -10.22 -2.24 -16.77
C SER A 99 -10.29 -1.45 -15.48
N ALA A 100 -11.47 -0.93 -15.16
CA ALA A 100 -11.79 -0.38 -13.86
C ALA A 100 -12.64 -1.39 -13.09
N ILE A 101 -12.35 -1.54 -11.80
CA ILE A 101 -13.17 -2.35 -10.88
C ILE A 101 -13.56 -1.43 -9.75
N LYS A 102 -14.86 -1.33 -9.50
CA LYS A 102 -15.43 -0.68 -8.34
C LYS A 102 -16.07 -1.76 -7.49
N GLU A 103 -15.62 -1.91 -6.27
CA GLU A 103 -16.27 -2.78 -5.30
C GLU A 103 -17.33 -1.94 -4.58
N GLU A 104 -18.59 -2.37 -4.66
CA GLU A 104 -19.69 -1.70 -3.94
C GLU A 104 -19.53 -2.00 -2.44
N ARG A 105 -19.15 -0.98 -1.68
CA ARG A 105 -19.13 -1.10 -0.22
C ARG A 105 -20.56 -0.93 0.28
N SER A 106 -21.11 -1.98 0.91
CA SER A 106 -22.33 -1.88 1.69
C SER A 106 -22.11 -0.83 2.78
N SER A 107 -22.85 0.27 2.68
CA SER A 107 -22.94 1.29 3.73
C SER A 107 -23.39 0.61 5.03
N LEU A 108 -22.53 0.64 6.03
CA LEU A 108 -22.93 0.52 7.43
C LEU A 108 -23.38 1.90 7.92
#